data_AF-A0AAV5WUM6-F1
#
_entry.id   AF-A0AAV5WUM6-F1
#
_cell.length_a   1.000
_cell.length_b   1.000
_cell.length_c   1.000
_cell.angle_alpha   90.00
_cell.angle_beta   90.00
_cell.angle_gamma   90.00
#
_symmetry.space_group_name_H-M   'P 1'
#
loop_
_entity.id
_entity.type
_entity.pdbx_description
1 polymer ?
#
loop_
_entity_poly.entity_id
_entity_poly.type
_entity_poly.pdbx_seq_one_letter_code
_entity_poly.pdbx_strand_id
1 'polypeptide(L)'
;LLSDAIACQEGSSSLSFIYWAIGNADLEVCLTDLAGVKFNCTGMLESPVMPGKVLLKIPELQRPFRIMISPNTLPGILIVDDIKYDAQICQIIKPTKRKEITTQAPPSVRYMLPISLPA
;
A
#
# COMPACT_ATOMS: atom_id res chain seq x y z
N LEU A 1 1.20 7.37 -17.67
CA LEU A 1 1.38 7.84 -16.28
C LEU A 1 1.57 6.63 -15.38
N LEU A 2 2.49 6.68 -14.42
CA LEU A 2 2.78 5.59 -13.49
C LEU A 2 2.88 6.16 -12.08
N SER A 3 2.26 5.51 -11.09
CA SER A 3 2.38 5.89 -9.69
C SER A 3 3.74 5.52 -9.11
N ASP A 4 4.04 6.07 -7.93
CA ASP A 4 5.08 5.51 -7.07
C ASP A 4 4.76 4.07 -6.66
N ALA A 5 5.79 3.37 -6.19
CA ALA A 5 5.65 2.00 -5.71
C ALA A 5 4.83 1.96 -4.42
N ILE A 6 3.70 1.25 -4.47
CA ILE A 6 2.89 0.91 -3.31
C ILE A 6 3.44 -0.41 -2.78
N ALA A 7 3.93 -0.43 -1.54
CA ALA A 7 4.58 -1.61 -0.97
C ALA A 7 3.62 -2.81 -0.90
N CYS A 8 2.40 -2.56 -0.45
CA CYS A 8 1.29 -3.49 -0.41
C CYS A 8 0.02 -2.77 0.05
N GLN A 9 -1.12 -3.44 -0.04
CA GLN A 9 -2.44 -2.97 0.38
C GLN A 9 -3.17 -4.11 1.09
N GLU A 10 -3.78 -3.80 2.23
CA GLU A 10 -4.70 -4.67 2.97
C GLU A 10 -6.16 -4.41 2.55
N GLY A 11 -6.94 -5.48 2.35
CA GLY A 11 -8.33 -5.37 1.91
C GLY A 11 -8.49 -4.76 0.51
N SER A 12 -9.70 -4.34 0.15
CA SER A 12 -9.99 -3.67 -1.12
C SER A 12 -9.73 -2.16 -1.02
N SER A 13 -9.20 -1.56 -2.07
CA SER A 13 -9.04 -0.11 -2.20
C SER A 13 -9.89 0.46 -3.33
N SER A 14 -9.92 1.78 -3.41
CA SER A 14 -10.56 2.50 -4.50
C SER A 14 -9.58 3.45 -5.19
N LEU A 15 -9.52 3.36 -6.52
CA LEU A 15 -8.89 4.35 -7.39
C LEU A 15 -9.99 5.14 -8.07
N SER A 16 -9.93 6.46 -7.96
CA SER A 16 -10.85 7.36 -8.66
C SER A 16 -10.11 8.50 -9.33
N PHE A 17 -10.66 8.97 -10.44
CA PHE A 17 -10.19 10.15 -11.17
C PHE A 17 -11.27 10.63 -12.13
N ILE A 18 -11.08 11.83 -12.64
CA ILE A 18 -11.88 12.42 -13.70
C ILE A 18 -10.99 12.51 -14.94
N TYR A 19 -11.55 12.26 -16.12
CA TYR A 19 -10.80 12.42 -17.36
C TYR A 19 -11.64 13.01 -18.49
N TRP A 20 -10.95 13.61 -19.45
CA TRP A 20 -11.50 14.05 -20.72
C TRP A 20 -10.72 13.38 -21.84
N ALA A 21 -11.44 12.79 -22.79
CA ALA A 21 -10.86 12.25 -24.01
C ALA A 21 -11.42 13.02 -25.22
N ILE A 22 -10.51 13.53 -26.04
CA ILE A 22 -10.82 14.32 -27.25
C ILE A 22 -10.20 13.60 -28.45
N GLY A 23 -10.98 13.44 -29.53
CA GLY A 23 -10.56 12.69 -30.71
C GLY A 23 -10.77 11.19 -30.51
N ASN A 24 -9.80 10.37 -30.92
CA ASN A 24 -9.84 8.91 -30.79
C ASN A 24 -9.00 8.41 -29.60
N ALA A 25 -8.50 9.31 -28.76
CA ALA A 25 -7.72 8.92 -27.60
C ALA A 25 -8.63 8.24 -26.55
N ASP A 26 -8.07 7.24 -25.89
CA ASP A 26 -8.71 6.53 -24.79
C ASP A 26 -7.62 6.02 -23.85
N LEU A 27 -7.98 5.59 -22.64
CA LEU A 27 -7.04 5.09 -21.65
C LEU A 27 -7.50 3.77 -21.04
N GLU A 28 -6.53 3.00 -20.58
CA GLU A 28 -6.73 1.85 -19.69
C GLU A 28 -6.03 2.09 -18.36
N VAL A 29 -6.50 1.38 -17.33
CA VAL A 29 -5.81 1.30 -16.04
C VAL A 29 -5.30 -0.13 -15.87
N CYS A 30 -4.01 -0.27 -15.58
CA CYS A 30 -3.38 -1.54 -15.25
C CYS A 30 -2.63 -1.43 -13.94
N LEU A 31 -2.40 -2.57 -13.29
CA LEU A 31 -1.40 -2.69 -12.25
C LEU A 31 -0.09 -3.17 -12.88
N THR A 32 1.04 -2.79 -12.32
CA THR A 32 2.34 -3.32 -12.75
C THR A 32 3.15 -3.78 -11.55
N ASP A 33 4.02 -4.75 -11.75
CA ASP A 33 5.07 -5.04 -10.77
C ASP A 33 6.17 -3.96 -10.84
N LEU A 34 7.22 -4.13 -10.04
CA LEU A 34 8.36 -3.19 -10.03
C LEU A 34 9.22 -3.27 -11.30
N ALA A 35 9.12 -4.36 -12.08
CA ALA A 35 9.78 -4.52 -13.36
C ALA A 35 8.98 -3.92 -14.53
N GLY A 36 7.74 -3.48 -14.28
CA GLY A 36 6.85 -2.90 -15.28
C GLY A 36 5.98 -3.93 -16.02
N VAL A 37 5.93 -5.18 -15.56
CA VAL A 37 5.05 -6.20 -16.14
C VAL A 37 3.61 -5.90 -15.73
N LYS A 38 2.75 -5.67 -16.73
CA LYS A 38 1.33 -5.34 -16.52
C LYS A 38 0.53 -6.57 -16.05
N PHE A 39 -0.41 -6.36 -15.14
CA PHE A 39 -1.43 -7.32 -14.73
C PHE A 39 -2.73 -6.60 -14.32
N ASN A 40 -3.85 -7.32 -14.31
CA ASN A 40 -5.17 -6.80 -13.93
C ASN A 40 -5.55 -5.46 -14.61
N CYS A 41 -5.50 -5.44 -15.94
CA CYS A 41 -5.92 -4.28 -16.73
C CYS A 41 -7.45 -4.22 -16.88
N THR A 42 -8.00 -3.01 -16.93
CA THR A 42 -9.44 -2.77 -17.19
C THR A 42 -9.85 -2.97 -18.63
N GLY A 43 -8.89 -2.93 -19.57
CA GLY A 43 -9.17 -2.58 -20.97
C GLY A 43 -9.39 -1.07 -21.12
N MET A 44 -9.62 -0.64 -22.37
CA MET A 44 -9.95 0.75 -22.68
C MET A 44 -11.30 1.12 -22.04
N LEU A 45 -11.40 2.32 -21.48
CA LEU A 45 -12.57 2.72 -20.72
C LEU A 45 -13.77 3.13 -21.59
N GLU A 46 -13.53 3.55 -22.84
CA GLU A 46 -14.54 3.81 -23.87
C GLU A 46 -15.71 4.68 -23.40
N SER A 47 -15.45 5.72 -22.58
CA SER A 47 -16.56 6.48 -21.99
C SER A 47 -17.30 7.32 -23.04
N PRO A 48 -18.64 7.20 -23.12
CA PRO A 48 -19.43 7.92 -24.10
C PRO A 48 -19.74 9.38 -23.72
N VAL A 49 -19.45 9.79 -22.47
CA VAL A 49 -19.82 11.11 -21.93
C VAL A 49 -18.62 11.76 -21.25
N MET A 50 -18.43 13.07 -21.45
CA MET A 50 -17.32 13.83 -20.88
C MET A 50 -17.80 14.90 -19.87
N PRO A 51 -17.11 15.06 -18.72
CA PRO A 51 -15.96 14.25 -18.29
C PRO A 51 -16.34 12.82 -17.89
N GLY A 52 -15.46 11.88 -18.22
CA GLY A 52 -15.52 10.51 -17.72
C GLY A 52 -15.14 10.48 -16.24
N LYS A 53 -15.92 9.77 -15.42
CA LYS A 53 -15.63 9.55 -14.01
C LYS A 53 -15.30 8.08 -13.78
N VAL A 54 -14.17 7.82 -13.14
CA VAL A 54 -13.68 6.46 -12.90
C VAL A 54 -13.71 6.18 -11.41
N LEU A 55 -14.22 5.00 -11.06
CA LEU A 55 -14.13 4.43 -9.71
C LEU A 55 -13.86 2.94 -9.84
N LEU A 56 -12.60 2.56 -9.66
CA LEU A 56 -12.13 1.17 -9.77
C LEU A 56 -11.83 0.62 -8.40
N LYS A 57 -12.28 -0.60 -8.13
CA LYS A 57 -11.86 -1.36 -6.95
C LYS A 57 -10.61 -2.15 -7.28
N ILE A 58 -9.56 -1.98 -6.50
CA ILE A 58 -8.33 -2.76 -6.63
C ILE A 58 -8.33 -3.80 -5.48
N PRO A 59 -8.19 -5.10 -5.79
CA PRO A 59 -8.18 -6.15 -4.78
C PRO A 59 -6.95 -6.04 -3.88
N GLU A 60 -6.97 -6.79 -2.77
CA GLU A 60 -5.83 -6.88 -1.85
C GLU A 60 -4.57 -7.36 -2.56
N LEU A 61 -3.44 -6.70 -2.26
CA LEU A 61 -2.15 -7.02 -2.87
C LEU A 61 -1.05 -7.01 -1.82
N GLN A 62 -0.55 -8.21 -1.51
CA GLN A 62 0.50 -8.47 -0.53
C GLN A 62 1.92 -8.39 -1.11
N ARG A 63 2.09 -7.68 -2.23
CA ARG A 63 3.37 -7.50 -2.92
C ARG A 63 3.48 -6.08 -3.49
N PRO A 64 4.71 -5.57 -3.70
CA PRO A 64 4.88 -4.25 -4.29
C PRO A 64 4.30 -4.15 -5.70
N PHE A 65 3.60 -3.05 -5.98
CA PHE A 65 2.99 -2.78 -7.28
C PHE A 65 2.93 -1.28 -7.56
N ARG A 66 2.61 -0.94 -8.80
CA ARG A 66 2.30 0.44 -9.24
C ARG A 66 0.98 0.45 -9.99
N ILE A 67 0.32 1.59 -9.99
CA ILE A 67 -0.87 1.84 -10.80
C ILE A 67 -0.43 2.59 -12.05
N MET A 68 -0.80 2.08 -13.21
CA MET A 68 -0.46 2.65 -14.50
C MET A 68 -1.74 3.07 -15.22
N ILE A 69 -1.78 4.34 -15.63
CA ILE A 69 -2.79 4.88 -16.54
C ILE A 69 -2.10 5.05 -17.90
N SER A 70 -2.47 4.22 -18.88
CA SER A 70 -1.83 4.21 -20.19
C SER A 70 -2.83 4.58 -21.30
N PRO A 71 -2.44 5.49 -22.20
CA PRO A 71 -3.26 5.83 -23.35
C PRO A 71 -3.22 4.72 -24.41
N ASN A 72 -4.21 4.72 -25.29
CA ASN A 72 -4.12 4.04 -26.58
C ASN A 72 -3.12 4.75 -27.51
N THR A 73 -2.91 4.19 -28.71
CA THR A 73 -1.99 4.74 -29.72
C THR A 73 -2.70 5.65 -30.74
N LEU A 74 -3.96 5.97 -30.52
CA LEU A 74 -4.79 6.72 -31.47
C LEU A 74 -4.64 8.24 -31.26
N PRO A 75 -4.86 9.05 -32.30
CA PRO A 75 -4.71 10.50 -32.20
C PRO A 75 -5.79 11.12 -31.31
N GLY A 76 -5.38 12.03 -30.43
CA GLY A 76 -6.28 12.77 -29.56
C GLY A 76 -5.58 13.36 -28.35
N ILE A 77 -6.36 13.87 -27.42
CA ILE A 77 -5.88 14.47 -26.17
C ILE A 77 -6.57 13.75 -25.01
N LEU A 78 -5.78 13.37 -24.00
CA LEU A 78 -6.27 12.89 -22.72
C LEU A 78 -5.85 13.86 -21.62
N ILE A 79 -6.84 14.31 -20.87
CA ILE A 79 -6.65 15.11 -19.66
C ILE A 79 -7.13 14.25 -18.51
N VAL A 80 -6.29 14.07 -17.48
CA VAL A 80 -6.62 13.30 -16.28
C VAL A 80 -6.43 14.22 -15.09
N ASP A 81 -7.43 14.28 -14.22
CA ASP A 81 -7.44 15.14 -13.03
C ASP A 81 -8.08 14.42 -11.84
N ASP A 82 -7.91 14.99 -10.64
CA ASP A 82 -8.49 14.50 -9.38
C ASP A 82 -8.16 13.02 -9.08
N ILE A 83 -6.94 12.58 -9.41
CA ILE A 83 -6.47 11.21 -9.11
C ILE A 83 -6.40 11.00 -7.60
N LYS A 84 -7.21 10.08 -7.10
CA LYS A 84 -7.30 9.70 -5.69
C LYS A 84 -7.23 8.19 -5.57
N TYR A 85 -6.32 7.73 -4.72
CA TYR A 85 -6.19 6.32 -4.36
C TYR A 85 -6.37 6.20 -2.85
N ASP A 86 -7.47 5.57 -2.43
CA ASP A 86 -7.84 5.37 -1.03
C ASP A 86 -7.72 3.89 -0.69
N ALA A 87 -6.76 3.60 0.19
CA ALA A 87 -6.31 2.25 0.51
C ALA A 87 -5.72 2.18 1.92
N GLN A 88 -5.89 1.03 2.58
CA GLN A 88 -5.13 0.69 3.78
C GLN A 88 -3.80 0.07 3.35
N ILE A 89 -2.69 0.79 3.56
CA ILE A 89 -1.34 0.28 3.30
C ILE A 89 -0.94 -0.67 4.43
N CYS A 90 -0.29 -1.79 4.12
CA CYS A 90 0.10 -2.72 5.19
C CYS A 90 1.09 -2.06 6.14
N GLN A 91 0.93 -2.36 7.42
CA GLN A 91 1.84 -1.85 8.43
C GLN A 91 3.19 -2.56 8.31
N ILE A 92 4.24 -1.83 7.94
CA ILE A 92 5.59 -2.28 8.22
C ILE A 92 5.74 -2.19 9.74
N ILE A 93 5.50 -3.30 10.44
CA ILE A 93 5.87 -3.41 11.85
C ILE A 93 7.39 -3.23 11.87
N LYS A 94 7.85 -2.01 12.11
CA LYS A 94 9.26 -1.77 12.42
C LYS A 94 9.54 -2.62 13.65
N PRO A 95 10.58 -3.47 13.66
CA PRO A 95 10.94 -4.19 14.87
C PRO A 95 11.26 -3.15 15.94
N THR A 96 10.32 -2.94 16.85
CA THR A 96 10.54 -2.14 18.05
C THR A 96 11.69 -2.81 18.77
N LYS A 97 12.80 -2.10 18.99
CA LYS A 97 13.89 -2.62 19.82
C LYS A 97 13.25 -3.13 21.11
N ARG A 98 13.27 -4.45 21.30
CA ARG A 98 12.83 -5.11 22.52
C ARG A 98 13.57 -4.39 23.64
N LYS A 99 12.87 -3.63 24.49
CA LYS A 99 13.47 -3.13 25.72
C LYS A 99 13.96 -4.39 26.44
N GLU A 100 15.28 -4.50 26.62
CA GLU A 100 15.84 -5.45 27.57
C GLU A 100 15.19 -5.13 28.91
N ILE A 101 14.25 -5.96 29.32
CA ILE A 101 13.83 -6.03 30.71
C ILE A 101 15.06 -6.55 31.44
N THR A 102 15.82 -5.62 32.03
CA THR A 102 16.87 -5.96 32.99
C THR A 102 16.16 -6.66 34.13
N THR A 103 16.31 -7.98 34.20
CA THR A 103 15.93 -8.80 35.34
C THR A 103 16.71 -8.27 36.55
N GLN A 104 16.07 -7.42 37.36
CA GLN A 104 16.57 -7.12 38.69
C GLN A 104 16.56 -8.43 39.48
N ALA A 105 17.76 -8.86 39.90
CA ALA A 105 17.92 -10.00 40.78
C ALA A 105 17.11 -9.78 42.07
N PRO A 106 16.43 -10.81 42.60
CA PRO A 106 15.70 -10.69 43.86
C PRO A 106 16.67 -10.33 45.01
N PRO A 107 16.23 -9.55 46.00
CA PRO A 107 17.06 -9.21 47.14
C PRO A 107 17.45 -10.49 47.90
N SER A 108 18.75 -10.67 48.12
CA SER A 108 19.31 -11.75 48.92
C SER A 108 18.80 -11.67 50.36
N VAL A 109 17.94 -12.61 50.74
CA VAL A 109 17.52 -12.81 52.14
C VAL A 109 18.73 -13.30 52.94
N ARG A 110 19.25 -12.45 53.83
CA ARG A 110 20.27 -12.86 54.80
C ARG A 110 19.60 -13.68 55.90
N TYR A 111 19.82 -14.99 55.90
CA TYR A 111 19.54 -15.83 57.05
C TYR A 111 20.56 -15.52 58.16
N MET A 112 20.10 -15.06 59.32
CA MET A 112 20.93 -15.00 60.52
C MET A 112 21.12 -16.43 61.04
N LEU A 113 22.38 -16.87 61.16
CA LEU A 113 22.71 -18.12 61.86
C LEU A 113 22.39 -17.98 63.36
N PRO A 114 21.85 -19.03 64.01
CA PRO A 114 21.75 -19.05 65.45
C PRO A 114 23.16 -19.20 66.07
N ILE A 115 23.46 -18.34 67.04
CA ILE A 115 24.66 -18.43 67.86
C ILE A 115 24.48 -19.63 68.80
N SER A 116 25.28 -20.68 68.62
CA SER A 116 25.42 -21.75 69.61
C SER A 116 26.28 -21.24 70.76
N LEU A 117 25.70 -21.20 71.97
CA LEU A 117 26.43 -21.03 73.23
C LEU A 117 27.25 -22.31 73.53
N PRO A 118 28.50 -22.19 73.99
CA PRO A 118 29.25 -23.34 74.47
C PRO A 118 28.98 -23.64 75.96
N ALA A 119 28.89 -24.94 76.23
CA ALA A 119 29.09 -25.73 77.46
C ALA A 119 28.57 -25.18 78.81
#